data_AF-A0A9E2JQ60-F1
#
_entry.id   AF-A0A9E2JQ60-F1
#
_cell.length_a   1.000
_cell.length_b   1.000
_cell.length_c   1.000
_cell.angle_alpha   90.00
_cell.angle_beta   90.00
_cell.angle_gamma   90.00
#
_symmetry.space_group_name_H-M   'P 1'
#
loop_
_entity.id
_entity.type
_entity.pdbx_description
1 polymer ?
#
loop_
_entity_poly.entity_id
_entity_poly.type
_entity_poly.pdbx_seq_one_letter_code
_entity_poly.pdbx_strand_id
1 'polypeptide(L)' 'MTATDIATGIAMVLVIEGLVYALAPSLVERLLEALRMMPIEARRALGLASLATGLVLLWMFHG' A
#
# COMPACT_ATOMS: atom_id res chain seq x y z
N MET A 1 -9.75 8.67 -16.13
CA MET A 1 -8.76 7.61 -16.02
C MET A 1 -8.49 7.00 -17.39
N THR A 2 -7.31 7.26 -17.92
CA THR A 2 -6.80 6.69 -19.17
C THR A 2 -5.92 5.45 -18.87
N ALA A 3 -5.57 4.67 -19.89
CA ALA A 3 -4.68 3.53 -19.73
C ALA A 3 -3.29 3.91 -19.18
N THR A 4 -2.82 5.11 -19.52
CA THR A 4 -1.56 5.66 -19.03
C THR A 4 -1.61 5.97 -17.53
N ASP A 5 -2.73 6.49 -17.01
CA ASP A 5 -2.85 6.78 -15.56
C ASP A 5 -2.73 5.49 -14.72
N ILE A 6 -3.35 4.41 -15.21
CA ILE A 6 -3.27 3.09 -14.57
C ILE A 6 -1.84 2.54 -14.64
N ALA A 7 -1.19 2.65 -15.80
CA ALA A 7 0.20 2.21 -15.97
C ALA A 7 1.16 2.97 -15.05
N THR A 8 0.99 4.29 -14.90
CA THR A 8 1.77 5.11 -13.96
C THR A 8 1.54 4.70 -12.52
N GLY A 9 0.29 4.43 -12.13
CA GLY A 9 -0.02 3.92 -10.78
C GLY A 9 0.72 2.61 -10.47
N ILE A 10 0.69 1.65 -11.40
CA ILE A 10 1.40 0.37 -11.26
C ILE A 10 2.92 0.59 -11.18
N ALA A 11 3.48 1.41 -12.07
CA ALA A 11 4.91 1.71 -12.07
C ALA A 11 5.36 2.34 -10.74
N MET A 12 4.58 3.26 -10.19
CA MET A 12 4.88 3.91 -8.91
C MET A 12 4.86 2.91 -7.75
N VAL A 13 3.87 2.00 -7.70
CA VAL A 13 3.81 0.93 -6.68
C VAL A 13 5.06 0.06 -6.74
N LEU A 14 5.49 -0.38 -7.93
CA LEU A 14 6.69 -1.20 -8.09
C LEU A 14 7.97 -0.48 -7.64
N VAL A 15 8.09 0.82 -7.95
CA VAL A 15 9.23 1.63 -7.50
C VAL A 15 9.23 1.75 -5.98
N ILE A 16 8.11 2.09 -5.37
CA ILE A 16 8.02 2.28 -3.91
C ILE A 16 8.28 0.96 -3.18
N GLU A 17 7.62 -0.13 -3.58
CA GLU A 17 7.84 -1.45 -2.98
C GLU A 17 9.29 -1.93 -3.15
N GLY A 18 9.84 -1.79 -4.36
CA GLY A 18 11.22 -2.14 -4.66
C GLY A 18 12.24 -1.37 -3.80
N LEU A 19 11.99 -0.07 -3.56
CA LEU A 19 12.84 0.74 -2.69
C LEU A 19 12.79 0.26 -1.23
N VAL A 20 11.61 -0.11 -0.73
CA VAL A 20 11.48 -0.64 0.64
C VAL A 20 12.30 -1.93 0.78
N TYR A 21 12.23 -2.84 -0.21
CA TYR A 21 13.03 -4.06 -0.21
C TYR A 21 14.54 -3.79 -0.34
N ALA A 22 14.95 -2.87 -1.21
CA ALA A 22 16.36 -2.58 -1.47
C ALA A 22 17.06 -1.80 -0.35
N LEU A 23 16.36 -0.83 0.27
CA LEU A 23 16.95 0.11 1.22
C LEU A 23 16.69 -0.27 2.69
N ALA A 24 15.57 -0.93 2.98
CA ALA A 24 15.15 -1.23 4.35
C ALA A 24 14.52 -2.64 4.48
N PRO A 25 15.23 -3.72 4.10
CA PRO A 25 14.68 -5.08 4.17
C PRO A 25 14.25 -5.49 5.58
N SER A 26 14.97 -5.04 6.62
CA SER A 26 14.61 -5.32 8.02
C SER A 26 13.31 -4.64 8.47
N LEU A 27 12.90 -3.54 7.82
CA LEU A 27 11.61 -2.91 8.09
C LEU A 27 10.47 -3.82 7.63
N VAL A 28 10.63 -4.49 6.48
CA VAL A 28 9.64 -5.44 5.94
C VAL A 28 9.45 -6.59 6.92
N GLU A 29 10.53 -7.20 7.39
CA GLU A 29 10.47 -8.31 8.35
C GLU A 29 9.71 -7.91 9.62
N ARG A 30 10.05 -6.75 10.21
CA ARG A 30 9.38 -6.23 11.41
C ARG A 30 7.91 -5.92 11.19
N LEU A 31 7.55 -5.38 10.01
CA LEU A 31 6.15 -5.13 9.64
C LEU A 31 5.38 -6.45 9.52
N LEU A 32 5.96 -7.46 8.89
CA LEU A 32 5.35 -8.79 8.74
C LEU A 32 5.15 -9.47 10.10
N GLU A 33 6.12 -9.37 11.00
CA GLU A 33 5.98 -9.87 12.38
C GLU A 33 4.85 -9.15 13.13
N ALA A 34 4.80 -7.82 13.04
CA ALA A 34 3.74 -7.03 13.64
C ALA A 34 2.36 -7.43 13.10
N LEU A 35 2.22 -7.58 11.77
CA LEU A 35 0.99 -8.05 11.13
C LEU A 35 0.62 -9.47 11.56
N ARG A 36 1.60 -10.35 11.74
CA ARG A 36 1.37 -11.73 12.18
C ARG A 36 0.82 -11.80 13.60
N MET A 37 1.24 -10.90 14.48
CA MET A 37 0.75 -10.80 15.86
C MET A 37 -0.69 -10.25 15.96
N MET A 38 -1.20 -9.59 14.90
CA MET A 38 -2.56 -9.06 14.90
C MET A 38 -3.63 -10.16 14.69
N PRO A 39 -4.79 -10.07 15.34
CA PRO A 39 -5.98 -10.86 14.98
C PRO A 39 -6.39 -10.63 13.52
N ILE A 40 -7.08 -11.60 12.91
CA ILE A 40 -7.47 -11.53 11.50
C ILE A 40 -8.44 -10.36 11.24
N GLU A 41 -9.32 -10.06 12.20
CA GLU A 41 -10.27 -8.96 12.15
C GLU A 41 -9.56 -7.61 12.10
N ALA A 42 -8.52 -7.44 12.92
CA ALA A 42 -7.71 -6.23 12.95
C ALA A 42 -6.93 -6.03 11.64
N ARG A 43 -6.37 -7.10 11.06
CA ARG A 43 -5.72 -7.05 9.74
C ARG A 43 -6.69 -6.65 8.63
N ARG A 44 -7.92 -7.18 8.67
CA ARG A 44 -8.98 -6.80 7.72
C ARG A 44 -9.37 -5.34 7.89
N ALA A 45 -9.55 -4.86 9.12
CA ALA A 45 -9.87 -3.46 9.40
C ALA A 45 -8.76 -2.52 8.90
N LEU A 46 -7.49 -2.87 9.13
CA LEU A 46 -6.35 -2.11 8.61
C LEU A 46 -6.37 -2.06 7.07
N GLY A 47 -6.60 -3.19 6.40
CA GLY A 47 -6.70 -3.24 4.94
C GLY A 47 -7.85 -2.39 4.39
N LEU A 48 -9.02 -2.44 5.04
CA LEU A 48 -10.19 -1.63 4.67
C LEU A 48 -9.93 -0.13 4.88
N ALA A 49 -9.26 0.24 5.97
CA ALA A 49 -8.88 1.63 6.24
C ALA A 49 -7.89 2.16 5.17
N SER A 50 -6.88 1.37 4.81
CA SER A 50 -5.93 1.72 3.74
C SER A 50 -6.64 1.88 2.40
N LEU A 51 -7.56 0.96 2.04
CA LEU A 51 -8.35 1.04 0.81
C LEU A 51 -9.24 2.28 0.77
N ALA A 52 -9.97 2.55 1.87
CA ALA A 52 -10.84 3.71 1.95
C ALA A 52 -10.05 5.02 1.85
N THR A 53 -8.90 5.10 2.51
CA THR A 53 -8.00 6.25 2.43
C THR A 53 -7.49 6.45 1.00
N GLY A 54 -7.04 5.37 0.33
CA GLY A 54 -6.59 5.44 -1.05
C GLY A 54 -7.67 5.93 -2.02
N LEU A 55 -8.91 5.47 -1.85
CA LEU A 55 -10.06 5.93 -2.65
C LEU A 55 -10.34 7.42 -2.42
N VAL A 56 -10.31 7.88 -1.17
CA VAL A 56 -10.50 9.30 -0.84
C VAL A 56 -9.41 10.17 -1.48
N LEU A 57 -8.14 9.77 -1.37
CA LEU A 57 -7.04 10.50 -1.99
C LEU A 57 -7.14 10.52 -3.52
N LEU A 58 -7.47 9.38 -4.14
CA LEU A 58 -7.69 9.31 -5.58
C LEU A 58 -8.83 10.24 -6.01
N TRP A 59 -9.93 10.27 -5.27
CA TRP A 59 -11.04 11.18 -5.54
C TRP A 59 -10.65 12.66 -5.37
N MET A 60 -9.85 13.00 -4.35
CA MET A 60 -9.40 14.38 -4.12
C MET A 60 -8.43 14.91 -5.19
N PHE A 61 -7.51 14.07 -5.67
CA PHE A 61 -6.47 14.50 -6.62
C PHE A 61 -6.83 14.27 -8.08
N HIS A 62 -7.84 13.45 -8.35
CA HIS A 62 -8.26 13.07 -9.70
C HIS A 62 -9.73 13.42 -9.99
N GLY A 63 -10.39 14.10 -9.05
CA GLY A 63 -11.72 14.69 -9.19
C GLY A 63 -11.73 15.98 -9.97
#